data_AF-A0A8J2R846-F1
#
_entry.id   AF-A0A8J2R846-F1
#
_cell.length_a   1.000
_cell.length_b   1.000
_cell.length_c   1.000
_cell.angle_alpha   90.00
_cell.angle_beta   90.00
_cell.angle_gamma   90.00
#
_symmetry.space_group_name_H-M   'P 1'
#
loop_
_entity.id
_entity.type
_entity.pdbx_description
1 polymer ?
#
loop_
_entity_poly.entity_id
_entity_poly.type
_entity_poly.pdbx_seq_one_letter_code
_entity_poly.pdbx_strand_id
1 'polypeptide(L)'
;MKLIESITNYITYLNYRLKDNSIDSIIWIVNLVPSRAGFSILKDKISAPFWILHFSLLVYVYGAGTVMYQLRIASSTRDFIKSYVNITLIILIVNNSYWYIKERPLLRTVLKQVIKNDSLAKETKLLQDKHEKLLSVIKKIIYIFYGFNLFDAFFIYIPHRSDVNNNHYSMTSCVGLEPLTATPNRQICRLILALQEVTIMTAVLNYQTLLLFLIAHTAAMYRMLSEEMLSFDKLINASEVFENAVYSCGWEKFDLKEQKTIYVMLLQAQKPVTLLAADIIPVNISTFATTIQAMFKFVTVVKL
;
A
#
# COMPACT_ATOMS: atom_id res chain seq x y z
N MET A 1 -10.94 27.26 -29.01
CA MET A 1 -11.78 27.43 -27.81
C MET A 1 -12.03 26.11 -27.08
N LYS A 2 -12.69 25.11 -27.68
CA LYS A 2 -12.97 23.79 -27.06
C LYS A 2 -11.74 23.00 -26.56
N LEU A 3 -10.61 23.05 -27.29
CA LEU A 3 -9.37 22.37 -26.88
C LEU A 3 -8.75 23.03 -25.64
N ILE A 4 -8.74 24.37 -25.59
CA ILE A 4 -8.19 25.14 -24.46
C ILE A 4 -9.06 24.91 -23.22
N GLU A 5 -10.37 24.93 -23.37
CA GLU A 5 -11.32 24.63 -22.29
C GLU A 5 -11.18 23.19 -21.75
N SER A 6 -10.98 22.21 -22.65
CA SER A 6 -10.70 20.83 -22.27
C SER A 6 -9.37 20.70 -21.50
N ILE A 7 -8.33 21.43 -21.90
CA ILE A 7 -7.03 21.42 -21.22
C ILE A 7 -7.15 22.07 -19.84
N THR A 8 -7.81 23.23 -19.74
CA THR A 8 -8.02 23.93 -18.48
C THR A 8 -8.82 23.06 -17.50
N ASN A 9 -9.90 22.43 -17.95
CA ASN A 9 -10.70 21.52 -17.11
C ASN A 9 -9.88 20.32 -16.63
N TYR A 10 -9.03 19.76 -17.50
CA TYR A 10 -8.13 18.67 -17.12
C TYR A 10 -7.08 19.10 -16.09
N ILE A 11 -6.47 20.28 -16.24
CA ILE A 11 -5.52 20.84 -15.28
C ILE A 11 -6.19 21.08 -13.92
N THR A 12 -7.40 21.63 -13.90
CA THR A 12 -8.18 21.84 -12.68
C THR A 12 -8.49 20.52 -11.98
N TYR A 13 -8.92 19.50 -12.72
CA TYR A 13 -9.16 18.15 -12.20
C TYR A 13 -7.88 17.54 -11.60
N LEU A 14 -6.74 17.70 -12.30
CA LEU A 14 -5.46 17.19 -11.84
C LEU A 14 -5.03 17.87 -10.55
N ASN A 15 -5.11 19.20 -10.50
CA ASN A 15 -4.80 19.99 -9.30
C ASN A 15 -5.69 19.61 -8.12
N TYR A 16 -6.98 19.36 -8.35
CA TYR A 16 -7.90 18.88 -7.33
C TYR A 16 -7.44 17.54 -6.76
N ARG A 17 -7.20 16.53 -7.60
CA ARG A 17 -6.72 15.20 -7.16
C ARG A 17 -5.36 15.27 -6.44
N LEU A 18 -4.48 16.17 -6.86
CA LEU A 18 -3.16 16.34 -6.24
C LEU A 18 -3.24 17.03 -4.87
N LYS A 19 -4.22 17.91 -4.62
CA LYS A 19 -4.41 18.59 -3.33
C LYS A 19 -5.32 17.84 -2.36
N ASP A 20 -6.34 17.18 -2.86
CA ASP A 20 -7.36 16.50 -2.05
C ASP A 20 -6.80 15.28 -1.29
N ASN A 21 -7.01 15.21 0.02
CA ASN A 21 -6.52 14.14 0.89
C ASN A 21 -7.54 13.00 1.05
N SER A 22 -8.33 12.71 0.02
CA SER A 22 -9.27 11.59 0.04
C SER A 22 -8.63 10.26 -0.38
N ILE A 23 -9.26 9.16 0.05
CA ILE A 23 -8.93 7.81 -0.39
C ILE A 23 -9.00 7.66 -1.91
N ASP A 24 -9.98 8.30 -2.55
CA ASP A 24 -10.15 8.23 -4.00
C ASP A 24 -8.98 8.90 -4.73
N SER A 25 -8.49 10.02 -4.20
CA SER A 25 -7.32 10.71 -4.74
C SER A 25 -6.05 9.88 -4.59
N ILE A 26 -5.89 9.15 -3.47
CA ILE A 26 -4.77 8.21 -3.29
C ILE A 26 -4.87 7.02 -4.26
N ILE A 27 -6.03 6.38 -4.35
CA ILE A 27 -6.26 5.27 -5.30
C ILE A 27 -6.02 5.72 -6.74
N TRP A 28 -6.43 6.94 -7.09
CA TRP A 28 -6.18 7.53 -8.40
C TRP A 28 -4.67 7.66 -8.70
N ILE A 29 -3.87 8.12 -7.73
CA ILE A 29 -2.40 8.19 -7.86
C ILE A 29 -1.80 6.79 -8.07
N VAL A 30 -2.19 5.82 -7.24
CA VAL A 30 -1.69 4.43 -7.34
C VAL A 30 -2.09 3.79 -8.68
N ASN A 31 -3.26 4.12 -9.22
CA ASN A 31 -3.76 3.60 -10.49
C ASN A 31 -3.29 4.39 -11.73
N LEU A 32 -2.52 5.47 -11.57
CA LEU A 32 -2.14 6.35 -12.68
C LEU A 32 -1.28 5.64 -13.73
N VAL A 33 -0.21 4.98 -13.32
CA VAL A 33 0.67 4.23 -14.24
C VAL A 33 0.00 2.94 -14.74
N PRO A 34 -0.61 2.10 -13.89
CA PRO A 34 -1.30 0.88 -14.32
C PRO A 34 -2.40 1.16 -15.34
N SER A 35 -3.15 2.24 -15.17
CA SER A 35 -4.21 2.60 -16.12
C SER A 35 -3.68 2.97 -17.50
N ARG A 36 -2.55 3.70 -17.57
CA ARG A 36 -1.90 4.07 -18.83
C ARG A 36 -1.22 2.89 -19.51
N ALA A 37 -0.60 2.00 -18.73
CA ALA A 37 0.02 0.78 -19.24
C ALA A 37 -1.01 -0.32 -19.57
N GLY A 38 -2.31 -0.07 -19.33
CA GLY A 38 -3.39 -0.95 -19.75
C GLY A 38 -3.74 -2.07 -18.76
N PHE A 39 -3.25 -2.03 -17.52
CA PHE A 39 -3.52 -3.02 -16.49
C PHE A 39 -4.12 -2.42 -15.20
N SER A 40 -4.95 -1.38 -15.35
CA SER A 40 -5.62 -0.66 -14.26
C SER A 40 -6.13 -1.57 -13.14
N ILE A 41 -5.88 -1.17 -11.88
CA ILE A 41 -6.34 -1.90 -10.68
C ILE A 41 -7.87 -1.81 -10.47
N LEU A 42 -8.54 -0.90 -11.18
CA LEU A 42 -9.98 -0.68 -11.07
C LEU A 42 -10.80 -1.42 -12.14
N LYS A 43 -10.18 -1.83 -13.25
CA LYS A 43 -10.85 -2.49 -14.37
C LYS A 43 -10.81 -4.02 -14.24
N ASP A 44 -11.83 -4.67 -14.78
CA ASP A 44 -11.92 -6.14 -14.80
C ASP A 44 -10.97 -6.80 -15.80
N LYS A 45 -10.73 -6.12 -16.93
CA LYS A 45 -9.92 -6.63 -18.02
C LYS A 45 -8.58 -5.89 -18.09
N ILE A 46 -7.55 -6.65 -18.43
CA ILE A 46 -6.23 -6.14 -18.77
C ILE A 46 -6.04 -6.07 -20.27
N SER A 47 -5.29 -5.07 -20.69
CA SER A 47 -4.72 -4.98 -22.03
C SER A 47 -3.58 -5.98 -22.15
N ALA A 48 -3.68 -6.91 -23.10
CA ALA A 48 -2.66 -7.91 -23.37
C ALA A 48 -1.30 -7.36 -23.88
N PRO A 49 -1.23 -6.28 -24.69
CA PRO A 49 0.02 -5.81 -25.31
C PRO A 49 1.17 -5.56 -24.33
N PHE A 50 0.90 -4.92 -23.18
CA PHE A 50 1.93 -4.67 -22.18
C PHE A 50 2.54 -5.97 -21.66
N TRP A 51 1.70 -6.94 -21.29
CA TRP A 51 2.16 -8.20 -20.72
C TRP A 51 2.86 -9.09 -21.75
N ILE A 52 2.37 -9.13 -22.99
CA ILE A 52 3.02 -9.85 -24.09
C ILE A 52 4.43 -9.28 -24.30
N LEU A 53 4.55 -7.95 -24.39
CA LEU A 53 5.84 -7.28 -24.54
C LEU A 53 6.75 -7.58 -23.33
N HIS A 54 6.26 -7.37 -22.12
CA HIS A 54 7.00 -7.58 -20.88
C HIS A 54 7.54 -9.02 -20.76
N PHE A 55 6.71 -10.04 -20.96
CA PHE A 55 7.15 -11.43 -20.86
C PHE A 55 8.07 -11.83 -22.02
N SER A 56 7.82 -11.33 -23.24
CA SER A 56 8.68 -11.63 -24.39
C SER A 56 10.11 -11.09 -24.18
N LEU A 57 10.24 -9.85 -23.71
CA LEU A 57 11.52 -9.24 -23.39
C LEU A 57 12.19 -9.89 -22.16
N LEU A 58 11.43 -10.30 -21.15
CA LEU A 58 11.95 -11.04 -20.00
C LEU A 58 12.54 -12.40 -20.40
N VAL A 59 11.82 -13.15 -21.23
CA VAL A 59 12.31 -14.44 -21.74
C VAL A 59 13.53 -14.24 -22.63
N TYR A 60 13.54 -13.23 -23.49
CA TYR A 60 14.65 -12.96 -24.40
C TYR A 60 15.91 -12.49 -23.64
N VAL A 61 15.83 -11.41 -22.89
CA VAL A 61 16.99 -10.78 -22.23
C VAL A 61 17.46 -11.64 -21.06
N TYR A 62 16.58 -11.96 -20.13
CA TYR A 62 16.98 -12.67 -18.91
C TYR A 62 17.02 -14.18 -19.10
N GLY A 63 16.00 -14.77 -19.75
CA GLY A 63 15.94 -16.21 -19.98
C GLY A 63 17.06 -16.70 -20.90
N ALA A 64 16.99 -16.34 -22.18
CA ALA A 64 17.97 -16.76 -23.17
C ALA A 64 19.36 -16.20 -22.87
N GLY A 65 19.47 -14.95 -22.41
CA GLY A 65 20.75 -14.35 -22.03
C GLY A 65 21.45 -15.07 -20.87
N THR A 66 20.72 -15.52 -19.86
CA THR A 66 21.30 -16.32 -18.77
C THR A 66 21.71 -17.70 -19.25
N VAL A 67 20.88 -18.38 -20.03
CA VAL A 67 21.20 -19.71 -20.58
C VAL A 67 22.44 -19.66 -21.46
N MET A 68 22.53 -18.69 -22.38
CA MET A 68 23.68 -18.56 -23.27
C MET A 68 24.96 -18.18 -22.52
N TYR A 69 24.86 -17.32 -21.52
CA TYR A 69 26.00 -16.99 -20.67
C TYR A 69 26.56 -18.22 -19.95
N GLN A 70 25.67 -19.08 -19.43
CA GLN A 70 26.05 -20.34 -18.79
C GLN A 70 26.72 -21.32 -19.75
N LEU A 71 26.21 -21.42 -20.98
CA LEU A 71 26.74 -22.36 -21.97
C LEU A 71 28.07 -21.94 -22.59
N ARG A 72 28.32 -20.63 -22.73
CA ARG A 72 29.45 -20.12 -23.55
C ARG A 72 30.52 -19.36 -22.78
N ILE A 73 30.21 -18.80 -21.62
CA ILE A 73 31.09 -17.82 -20.94
C ILE A 73 31.39 -18.23 -19.50
N ALA A 74 30.41 -18.76 -18.76
CA ALA A 74 30.57 -19.10 -17.35
C ALA A 74 31.65 -20.18 -17.15
N SER A 75 32.73 -19.82 -16.45
CA SER A 75 33.85 -20.72 -16.17
C SER A 75 34.25 -20.72 -14.69
N SER A 76 33.93 -19.64 -13.95
CA SER A 76 34.29 -19.49 -12.54
C SER A 76 33.07 -19.58 -11.61
N THR A 77 33.28 -20.04 -10.37
CA THR A 77 32.24 -20.11 -9.32
C THR A 77 31.51 -18.77 -9.12
N ARG A 78 32.22 -17.64 -9.29
CA ARG A 78 31.65 -16.29 -9.19
C ARG A 78 30.57 -16.03 -10.25
N ASP A 79 30.77 -16.55 -11.47
CA ASP A 79 29.85 -16.36 -12.59
C ASP A 79 28.56 -17.15 -12.38
N PHE A 80 28.67 -18.36 -11.82
CA PHE A 80 27.51 -19.17 -11.41
C PHE A 80 26.70 -18.47 -10.31
N ILE A 81 27.35 -17.93 -9.27
CA ILE A 81 26.66 -17.20 -8.18
C ILE A 81 25.91 -15.99 -8.73
N LYS A 82 26.53 -15.19 -9.60
CA LYS A 82 25.87 -14.01 -10.20
C LYS A 82 24.69 -14.40 -11.09
N SER A 83 24.80 -15.52 -11.82
CA SER A 83 23.69 -16.03 -12.62
C SER A 83 22.50 -16.50 -11.77
N TYR A 84 22.74 -17.00 -10.56
CA TYR A 84 21.65 -17.36 -9.64
C TYR A 84 20.81 -16.14 -9.24
N VAL A 85 21.44 -14.97 -9.09
CA VAL A 85 20.72 -13.71 -8.85
C VAL A 85 19.78 -13.38 -10.02
N ASN A 86 20.22 -13.56 -11.28
CA ASN A 86 19.37 -13.34 -12.45
C ASN A 86 18.16 -14.30 -12.48
N ILE A 87 18.35 -15.59 -12.16
CA ILE A 87 17.26 -16.56 -12.07
C ILE A 87 16.25 -16.16 -10.99
N THR A 88 16.74 -15.74 -9.82
CA THR A 88 15.90 -15.27 -8.72
C THR A 88 15.09 -14.04 -9.15
N LEU A 89 15.69 -13.09 -9.87
CA LEU A 89 14.98 -11.93 -10.41
C LEU A 89 13.87 -12.35 -11.38
N ILE A 90 14.12 -13.30 -12.29
CA ILE A 90 13.08 -13.82 -13.20
C ILE A 90 11.90 -14.37 -12.39
N ILE A 91 12.17 -15.20 -11.38
CA ILE A 91 11.12 -15.80 -10.54
C ILE A 91 10.29 -14.71 -9.85
N LEU A 92 10.94 -13.71 -9.26
CA LEU A 92 10.27 -12.60 -8.59
C LEU A 92 9.40 -11.78 -9.56
N ILE A 93 9.93 -11.45 -10.74
CA ILE A 93 9.21 -10.66 -11.76
C ILE A 93 8.01 -11.43 -12.31
N VAL A 94 8.19 -12.72 -12.61
CA VAL A 94 7.11 -13.57 -13.10
C VAL A 94 6.02 -13.74 -12.03
N ASN A 95 6.41 -13.99 -10.77
CA ASN A 95 5.45 -14.13 -9.68
C ASN A 95 4.65 -12.83 -9.45
N ASN A 96 5.33 -11.68 -9.49
CA ASN A 96 4.71 -10.36 -9.40
C ASN A 96 3.69 -10.11 -10.53
N SER A 97 4.11 -10.39 -11.75
CA SER A 97 3.29 -10.22 -12.96
C SER A 97 2.08 -11.15 -12.94
N TYR A 98 2.29 -12.40 -12.52
CA TYR A 98 1.24 -13.39 -12.36
C TYR A 98 0.20 -12.97 -11.32
N TRP A 99 0.63 -12.44 -10.17
CA TRP A 99 -0.28 -11.90 -9.16
C TRP A 99 -1.19 -10.82 -9.75
N TYR A 100 -0.62 -9.88 -10.53
CA TYR A 100 -1.40 -8.84 -11.19
C TYR A 100 -2.43 -9.39 -12.17
N ILE A 101 -2.16 -10.51 -12.83
CA ILE A 101 -3.07 -11.10 -13.81
C ILE A 101 -4.15 -11.92 -13.11
N LYS A 102 -3.79 -12.71 -12.10
CA LYS A 102 -4.69 -13.70 -11.48
C LYS A 102 -5.48 -13.16 -10.28
N GLU A 103 -4.85 -12.38 -9.40
CA GLU A 103 -5.46 -11.97 -8.12
C GLU A 103 -6.35 -10.72 -8.24
N ARG A 104 -6.82 -10.39 -9.43
CA ARG A 104 -7.69 -9.22 -9.65
C ARG A 104 -9.03 -9.27 -8.90
N PRO A 105 -9.75 -10.41 -8.87
CA PRO A 105 -11.01 -10.48 -8.13
C PRO A 105 -10.80 -10.21 -6.63
N LEU A 106 -9.70 -10.74 -6.08
CA LEU A 106 -9.30 -10.49 -4.70
C LEU A 106 -8.96 -9.01 -4.50
N LEU A 107 -8.11 -8.42 -5.35
CA LEU A 107 -7.73 -7.02 -5.27
C LEU A 107 -8.95 -6.09 -5.31
N ARG A 108 -9.92 -6.35 -6.19
CA ARG A 108 -11.16 -5.55 -6.24
C ARG A 108 -11.97 -5.65 -4.96
N THR A 109 -12.05 -6.86 -4.37
CA THR A 109 -12.74 -7.07 -3.10
C THR A 109 -12.06 -6.31 -1.97
N VAL A 110 -10.72 -6.36 -1.91
CA VAL A 110 -9.92 -5.60 -0.95
C VAL A 110 -10.09 -4.10 -1.14
N LEU A 111 -10.03 -3.58 -2.37
CA LEU A 111 -10.23 -2.15 -2.65
C LEU A 111 -11.65 -1.69 -2.26
N LYS A 112 -12.68 -2.51 -2.50
CA LYS A 112 -14.04 -2.22 -2.03
C LYS A 112 -14.11 -2.15 -0.51
N GLN A 113 -13.45 -3.07 0.19
CA GLN A 113 -13.37 -3.06 1.66
C GLN A 113 -12.61 -1.83 2.17
N VAL A 114 -11.51 -1.44 1.51
CA VAL A 114 -10.74 -0.24 1.84
C VAL A 114 -11.62 1.01 1.73
N ILE A 115 -12.33 1.18 0.62
CA ILE A 115 -13.23 2.33 0.41
C ILE A 115 -14.36 2.33 1.45
N LYS A 116 -14.98 1.17 1.71
CA LYS A 116 -16.03 1.04 2.73
C LYS A 116 -15.51 1.37 4.13
N ASN A 117 -14.32 0.89 4.48
CA ASN A 117 -13.71 1.16 5.78
C ASN A 117 -13.39 2.66 5.93
N ASP A 118 -12.84 3.28 4.89
CA ASP A 118 -12.59 4.73 4.87
C ASP A 118 -13.87 5.55 5.02
N SER A 119 -14.99 5.12 4.39
CA SER A 119 -16.27 5.81 4.55
C SER A 119 -16.83 5.71 5.96
N LEU A 120 -16.73 4.53 6.60
CA LEU A 120 -17.18 4.34 7.98
C LEU A 120 -16.35 5.17 8.96
N ALA A 121 -15.03 5.26 8.75
CA ALA A 121 -14.14 6.07 9.58
C ALA A 121 -14.47 7.58 9.56
N LYS A 122 -15.19 8.06 8.54
CA LYS A 122 -15.64 9.46 8.45
C LYS A 122 -16.95 9.74 9.19
N GLU A 123 -17.70 8.72 9.61
CA GLU A 123 -18.93 8.91 10.36
C GLU A 123 -18.66 9.52 11.75
N THR A 124 -17.50 9.20 12.33
CA THR A 124 -17.05 9.75 13.61
C THR A 124 -16.50 11.17 13.45
N LYS A 125 -17.36 12.19 13.67
CA LYS A 125 -16.97 13.62 13.61
C LYS A 125 -15.79 13.98 14.52
N LEU A 126 -15.66 13.31 15.67
CA LEU A 126 -14.60 13.59 16.66
C LEU A 126 -13.19 13.39 16.10
N LEU A 127 -13.02 12.46 15.15
CA LEU A 127 -11.71 12.04 14.65
C LEU A 127 -11.47 12.45 13.19
N GLN A 128 -12.33 13.27 12.62
CA GLN A 128 -12.28 13.66 11.21
C GLN A 128 -10.95 14.34 10.82
N ASP A 129 -10.49 15.30 11.62
CA ASP A 129 -9.20 15.99 11.39
C ASP A 129 -8.02 15.02 11.42
N LYS A 130 -8.09 14.03 12.30
CA LYS A 130 -7.05 13.01 12.46
C LYS A 130 -7.05 12.04 11.29
N HIS A 131 -8.23 11.65 10.81
CA HIS A 131 -8.41 10.85 9.60
C HIS A 131 -7.80 11.55 8.39
N GLU A 132 -8.15 12.82 8.16
CA GLU A 132 -7.61 13.60 7.03
C GLU A 132 -6.09 13.74 7.13
N LYS A 133 -5.57 14.01 8.33
CA LYS A 133 -4.12 14.07 8.57
C LYS A 133 -3.44 12.75 8.25
N LEU A 134 -4.01 11.61 8.63
CA LEU A 134 -3.45 10.29 8.32
C LEU A 134 -3.45 10.01 6.81
N LEU A 135 -4.54 10.33 6.10
CA LEU A 135 -4.58 10.21 4.64
C LEU A 135 -3.55 11.12 3.96
N SER A 136 -3.34 12.33 4.47
CA SER A 136 -2.29 13.24 3.97
C SER A 136 -0.88 12.65 4.14
N VAL A 137 -0.64 11.93 5.24
CA VAL A 137 0.64 11.24 5.50
C VAL A 137 0.82 10.07 4.53
N ILE A 138 -0.22 9.25 4.32
CA ILE A 138 -0.18 8.15 3.35
C ILE A 138 0.14 8.69 1.95
N LYS A 139 -0.52 9.78 1.55
CA LYS A 139 -0.29 10.42 0.26
C LYS A 139 1.15 10.90 0.10
N LYS A 140 1.72 11.53 1.13
CA LYS A 140 3.13 11.96 1.14
C LYS A 140 4.09 10.76 1.05
N ILE A 141 3.82 9.67 1.78
CA ILE A 141 4.61 8.43 1.71
C ILE A 141 4.62 7.90 0.27
N ILE A 142 3.46 7.85 -0.39
CA ILE A 142 3.34 7.38 -1.78
C ILE A 142 4.11 8.29 -2.75
N TYR A 143 4.03 9.60 -2.60
CA TYR A 143 4.79 10.53 -3.44
C TYR A 143 6.30 10.39 -3.26
N ILE A 144 6.77 10.29 -2.01
CA ILE A 144 8.20 10.10 -1.71
C ILE A 144 8.66 8.76 -2.29
N PHE A 145 7.88 7.70 -2.12
CA PHE A 145 8.19 6.37 -2.64
C PHE A 145 8.29 6.39 -4.18
N TYR A 146 7.29 6.93 -4.88
CA TYR A 146 7.33 7.05 -6.33
C TYR A 146 8.49 7.94 -6.80
N GLY A 147 8.66 9.11 -6.19
CA GLY A 147 9.70 10.06 -6.57
C GLY A 147 11.10 9.48 -6.43
N PHE A 148 11.39 8.84 -5.30
CA PHE A 148 12.69 8.20 -5.06
C PHE A 148 12.96 7.04 -6.02
N ASN A 149 12.01 6.13 -6.21
CA ASN A 149 12.19 4.99 -7.10
C ASN A 149 12.28 5.40 -8.57
N LEU A 150 11.52 6.41 -9.01
CA LEU A 150 11.64 6.93 -10.38
C LEU A 150 12.98 7.63 -10.59
N PHE A 151 13.45 8.40 -9.61
CA PHE A 151 14.76 9.03 -9.67
C PHE A 151 15.87 7.96 -9.79
N ASP A 152 15.86 6.96 -8.91
CA ASP A 152 16.81 5.85 -8.97
C ASP A 152 16.74 5.10 -10.31
N ALA A 153 15.53 4.81 -10.78
CA ALA A 153 15.32 4.12 -12.05
C ALA A 153 15.91 4.89 -13.25
N PHE A 154 15.60 6.18 -13.37
CA PHE A 154 16.01 6.99 -14.53
C PHE A 154 17.48 7.39 -14.51
N PHE A 155 18.03 7.73 -13.35
CA PHE A 155 19.38 8.29 -13.27
C PHE A 155 20.46 7.26 -12.96
N ILE A 156 20.12 6.19 -12.24
CA ILE A 156 21.09 5.21 -11.76
C ILE A 156 20.89 3.88 -12.48
N TYR A 157 19.71 3.29 -12.36
CA TYR A 157 19.47 1.92 -12.77
C TYR A 157 19.47 1.73 -14.30
N ILE A 158 18.59 2.43 -15.03
CA ILE A 158 18.45 2.25 -16.48
C ILE A 158 19.74 2.57 -17.25
N PRO A 159 20.45 3.70 -17.00
CA PRO A 159 21.70 3.99 -17.70
C PRO A 159 22.78 2.92 -17.45
N HIS A 160 22.93 2.48 -16.20
CA HIS A 160 23.92 1.46 -15.85
C HIS A 160 23.58 0.09 -16.43
N ARG A 161 22.29 -0.23 -16.51
CA ARG A 161 21.78 -1.53 -16.97
C ARG A 161 21.68 -1.65 -18.49
N SER A 162 21.40 -0.56 -19.18
CA SER A 162 21.36 -0.50 -20.65
C SER A 162 22.74 -0.36 -21.28
N ASP A 163 23.81 -0.17 -20.49
CA ASP A 163 25.15 -0.15 -21.04
C ASP A 163 25.63 -1.56 -21.43
N VAL A 164 25.62 -1.80 -22.74
CA VAL A 164 26.03 -3.06 -23.37
C VAL A 164 27.51 -3.40 -23.11
N ASN A 165 28.35 -2.41 -22.79
CA ASN A 165 29.76 -2.64 -22.47
C ASN A 165 29.98 -3.09 -21.01
N ASN A 166 28.92 -3.13 -20.20
CA ASN A 166 28.99 -3.43 -18.80
C ASN A 166 29.02 -4.95 -18.53
N ASN A 167 30.21 -5.48 -18.24
CA ASN A 167 30.41 -6.90 -17.94
C ASN A 167 30.10 -7.29 -16.48
N HIS A 168 29.57 -6.37 -15.65
CA HIS A 168 29.24 -6.71 -14.26
C HIS A 168 28.11 -7.74 -14.16
N TYR A 169 27.24 -7.75 -15.17
CA TYR A 169 26.07 -8.59 -15.25
C TYR A 169 26.42 -9.89 -15.95
N SER A 170 26.38 -10.99 -15.21
CA SER A 170 26.62 -12.35 -15.71
C SER A 170 25.45 -12.87 -16.55
N MET A 171 25.17 -12.18 -17.66
CA MET A 171 24.25 -12.61 -18.71
C MET A 171 24.70 -12.09 -20.07
N THR A 172 24.27 -12.75 -21.14
CA THR A 172 24.43 -12.26 -22.52
C THR A 172 23.22 -11.40 -22.89
N SER A 173 23.38 -10.08 -22.84
CA SER A 173 22.29 -9.09 -22.91
C SER A 173 21.38 -9.15 -24.15
N CYS A 174 21.90 -9.58 -25.31
CA CYS A 174 21.18 -9.59 -26.59
C CYS A 174 21.65 -10.74 -27.48
N VAL A 175 21.21 -11.96 -27.16
CA VAL A 175 21.61 -13.18 -27.88
C VAL A 175 21.25 -13.07 -29.37
N GLY A 176 22.22 -13.31 -30.24
CA GLY A 176 22.04 -13.34 -31.70
C GLY A 176 22.26 -11.98 -32.40
N LEU A 177 22.59 -10.92 -31.65
CA LEU A 177 22.89 -9.59 -32.18
C LEU A 177 24.39 -9.28 -32.22
N GLU A 178 25.25 -10.27 -32.01
CA GLU A 178 26.71 -10.10 -32.05
C GLU A 178 27.24 -9.80 -33.48
N PRO A 179 28.26 -8.93 -33.64
CA PRO A 179 29.01 -8.21 -32.60
C PRO A 179 28.30 -6.91 -32.15
N LEU A 180 28.25 -6.69 -30.83
CA LEU A 180 27.61 -5.53 -30.20
C LEU A 180 28.47 -4.24 -30.23
N THR A 181 29.64 -4.30 -30.87
CA THR A 181 30.53 -3.15 -31.08
C THR A 181 30.13 -2.34 -32.32
N ALA A 182 29.40 -2.95 -33.26
CA ALA A 182 29.00 -2.33 -34.53
C ALA A 182 27.59 -1.73 -34.48
N THR A 183 27.37 -0.66 -35.25
CA THR A 183 26.03 -0.17 -35.58
C THR A 183 25.44 -0.99 -36.73
N PRO A 184 24.12 -1.28 -36.75
CA PRO A 184 23.07 -0.79 -35.84
C PRO A 184 22.86 -1.66 -34.58
N ASN A 185 23.44 -2.86 -34.51
CA ASN A 185 23.17 -3.87 -33.47
C ASN A 185 23.33 -3.33 -32.04
N ARG A 186 24.36 -2.50 -31.80
CA ARG A 186 24.57 -1.85 -30.50
C ARG A 186 23.39 -0.99 -30.04
N GLN A 187 22.82 -0.20 -30.96
CA GLN A 187 21.71 0.72 -30.65
C GLN A 187 20.42 -0.07 -30.38
N ILE A 188 20.18 -1.10 -31.19
CA ILE A 188 19.03 -2.01 -31.03
C ILE A 188 19.10 -2.69 -29.66
N CYS A 189 20.26 -3.24 -29.30
CA CYS A 189 20.43 -3.91 -28.01
C CYS A 189 20.21 -2.95 -26.83
N ARG A 190 20.77 -1.73 -26.88
CA ARG A 190 20.53 -0.69 -25.85
C ARG A 190 19.04 -0.38 -25.67
N LEU A 191 18.32 -0.25 -26.78
CA LEU A 191 16.88 0.02 -26.75
C LEU A 191 16.10 -1.16 -26.15
N ILE A 192 16.43 -2.39 -26.53
CA ILE A 192 15.80 -3.60 -25.98
C ILE A 192 16.01 -3.68 -24.47
N LEU A 193 17.24 -3.45 -23.99
CA LEU A 193 17.55 -3.45 -22.56
C LEU A 193 16.80 -2.34 -21.81
N ALA A 194 16.84 -1.11 -22.33
CA ALA A 194 16.11 -0.01 -21.71
C ALA A 194 14.60 -0.27 -21.65
N LEU A 195 14.01 -0.78 -22.74
CA LEU A 195 12.59 -1.12 -22.79
C LEU A 195 12.24 -2.25 -21.81
N GLN A 196 13.08 -3.29 -21.74
CA GLN A 196 12.91 -4.38 -20.79
C GLN A 196 12.88 -3.85 -19.35
N GLU A 197 13.87 -3.05 -18.95
CA GLU A 197 13.93 -2.51 -17.59
C GLU A 197 12.76 -1.57 -17.29
N VAL A 198 12.32 -0.75 -18.26
CA VAL A 198 11.12 0.08 -18.10
C VAL A 198 9.87 -0.77 -17.83
N THR A 199 9.71 -1.90 -18.53
CA THR A 199 8.57 -2.80 -18.29
C THR A 199 8.65 -3.49 -16.93
N ILE A 200 9.83 -3.96 -16.50
CA ILE A 200 10.03 -4.55 -15.17
C ILE A 200 9.73 -3.53 -14.09
N MET A 201 10.33 -2.34 -14.17
CA MET A 201 10.11 -1.27 -13.19
C MET A 201 8.64 -0.88 -13.13
N THR A 202 7.95 -0.82 -14.28
CA THR A 202 6.51 -0.56 -14.32
C THR A 202 5.71 -1.63 -13.58
N ALA A 203 5.98 -2.93 -13.76
CA ALA A 203 5.25 -3.98 -13.04
C ALA A 203 5.56 -3.95 -11.53
N VAL A 204 6.84 -3.97 -11.18
CA VAL A 204 7.32 -4.11 -9.79
C VAL A 204 6.99 -2.88 -8.95
N LEU A 205 7.26 -1.67 -9.45
CA LEU A 205 7.04 -0.44 -8.69
C LEU A 205 5.57 -0.27 -8.35
N ASN A 206 4.68 -0.50 -9.32
CA ASN A 206 3.25 -0.38 -9.09
C ASN A 206 2.73 -1.41 -8.10
N TYR A 207 3.23 -2.65 -8.14
CA TYR A 207 2.91 -3.66 -7.13
C TYR A 207 3.32 -3.20 -5.73
N GLN A 208 4.55 -2.73 -5.58
CA GLN A 208 5.07 -2.26 -4.30
C GLN A 208 4.29 -1.04 -3.79
N THR A 209 3.97 -0.07 -4.66
CA THR A 209 3.16 1.09 -4.27
C THR A 209 1.75 0.68 -3.85
N LEU A 210 1.13 -0.27 -4.57
CA LEU A 210 -0.19 -0.80 -4.20
C LEU A 210 -0.16 -1.46 -2.81
N LEU A 211 0.82 -2.32 -2.54
CA LEU A 211 0.97 -2.93 -1.22
C LEU A 211 1.27 -1.91 -0.13
N LEU A 212 2.16 -0.96 -0.40
CA LEU A 212 2.49 0.13 0.53
C LEU A 212 1.24 0.94 0.88
N PHE A 213 0.42 1.28 -0.12
CA PHE A 213 -0.85 1.93 0.08
C PHE A 213 -1.79 1.11 0.97
N LEU A 214 -2.00 -0.18 0.65
CA LEU A 214 -2.90 -1.04 1.41
C LEU A 214 -2.45 -1.19 2.86
N ILE A 215 -1.15 -1.38 3.10
CA ILE A 215 -0.56 -1.49 4.44
C ILE A 215 -0.72 -0.18 5.19
N ALA A 216 -0.34 0.95 4.58
CA ALA A 216 -0.39 2.25 5.23
C ALA A 216 -1.84 2.67 5.56
N HIS A 217 -2.79 2.41 4.65
CA HIS A 217 -4.21 2.62 4.91
C HIS A 217 -4.71 1.74 6.06
N THR A 218 -4.42 0.44 6.04
CA THR A 218 -4.83 -0.48 7.11
C THR A 218 -4.27 -0.04 8.46
N ALA A 219 -2.99 0.36 8.51
CA ALA A 219 -2.36 0.89 9.71
C ALA A 219 -3.02 2.19 10.21
N ALA A 220 -3.38 3.09 9.29
CA ALA A 220 -4.14 4.30 9.65
C ALA A 220 -5.52 3.98 10.22
N MET A 221 -6.23 3.00 9.65
CA MET A 221 -7.53 2.58 10.16
C MET A 221 -7.43 1.93 11.54
N TYR A 222 -6.41 1.09 11.79
CA TYR A 222 -6.17 0.56 13.14
C TYR A 222 -5.83 1.66 14.14
N ARG A 223 -5.10 2.69 13.71
CA ARG A 223 -4.83 3.85 14.55
C ARG A 223 -6.11 4.62 14.88
N MET A 224 -6.98 4.84 13.90
CA MET A 224 -8.29 5.47 14.12
C MET A 224 -9.12 4.67 15.14
N LEU A 225 -9.23 3.36 14.93
CA LEU A 225 -9.95 2.47 15.82
C LEU A 225 -9.38 2.49 17.25
N SER A 226 -8.06 2.49 17.41
CA SER A 226 -7.42 2.57 18.74
C SER A 226 -7.77 3.87 19.50
N GLU A 227 -7.98 4.97 18.78
CA GLU A 227 -8.32 6.27 19.38
C GLU A 227 -9.79 6.32 19.81
N GLU A 228 -10.68 5.65 19.08
CA GLU A 228 -12.07 5.44 19.50
C GLU A 228 -12.13 4.60 20.78
N MET A 229 -11.39 3.50 20.83
CA MET A 229 -11.32 2.63 22.02
C MET A 229 -10.78 3.37 23.25
N LEU A 230 -9.73 4.19 23.08
CA LEU A 230 -9.22 5.04 24.15
C LEU A 230 -10.23 6.11 24.60
N SER A 231 -11.08 6.59 23.69
CA SER A 231 -12.14 7.56 24.03
C SER A 231 -13.23 6.90 24.87
N PHE A 232 -13.57 5.64 24.60
CA PHE A 232 -14.49 4.86 25.43
C PHE A 232 -13.90 4.56 26.82
N ASP A 233 -12.62 4.25 26.93
CA ASP A 233 -11.98 4.05 28.24
C ASP A 233 -11.99 5.33 29.09
N LYS A 234 -11.79 6.49 28.47
CA LYS A 234 -11.92 7.79 29.16
C LYS A 234 -13.34 8.02 29.68
N LEU A 235 -14.36 7.58 28.94
CA LEU A 235 -15.75 7.67 29.37
C LEU A 235 -16.02 6.77 30.58
N ILE A 236 -15.52 5.53 30.56
CA ILE A 236 -15.60 4.59 31.67
C ILE A 236 -14.94 5.20 32.91
N ASN A 237 -13.69 5.64 32.80
CA ASN A 237 -12.96 6.26 33.91
C ASN A 237 -13.66 7.51 34.45
N ALA A 238 -14.22 8.35 33.57
CA ALA A 238 -14.98 9.53 33.99
C ALA A 238 -16.25 9.16 34.78
N SER A 239 -16.92 8.06 34.43
CA SER A 239 -18.08 7.57 35.16
C SER A 239 -17.72 7.09 36.58
N GLU A 240 -16.59 6.41 36.74
CA GLU A 240 -16.08 6.00 38.07
C GLU A 240 -15.67 7.21 38.92
N VAL A 241 -15.03 8.20 38.31
CA VAL A 241 -14.68 9.46 39.00
C VAL A 241 -15.94 10.20 39.45
N PHE A 242 -16.98 10.22 38.60
CA PHE A 242 -18.27 10.82 38.95
C PHE A 242 -18.93 10.09 40.13
N GLU A 243 -18.97 8.75 40.11
CA GLU A 243 -19.49 7.95 41.23
C GLU A 243 -18.77 8.29 42.55
N ASN A 244 -17.44 8.28 42.53
CA ASN A 244 -16.62 8.60 43.69
C ASN A 244 -16.85 10.03 44.21
N ALA A 245 -17.02 10.99 43.30
CA ALA A 245 -17.29 12.38 43.65
C ALA A 245 -18.69 12.57 44.27
N VAL A 246 -19.70 11.89 43.74
CA VAL A 246 -21.06 11.90 44.30
C VAL A 246 -21.06 11.27 45.70
N TYR A 247 -20.36 10.15 45.88
CA TYR A 247 -20.23 9.52 47.20
C TYR A 247 -19.49 10.41 48.21
N SER A 248 -18.42 11.09 47.77
CA SER A 248 -17.51 11.84 48.65
C SER A 248 -17.90 13.32 48.83
N CYS A 249 -19.08 13.75 48.37
CA CYS A 249 -19.46 15.17 48.41
C CYS A 249 -19.90 15.69 49.80
N GLY A 250 -19.88 14.84 50.84
CA GLY A 250 -20.32 15.21 52.19
C GLY A 250 -21.84 15.31 52.32
N TRP A 251 -22.56 14.50 51.55
CA TRP A 251 -24.03 14.53 51.42
C TRP A 251 -24.74 14.41 52.77
N GLU A 252 -24.11 13.81 53.78
CA GLU A 252 -24.63 13.68 55.13
C GLU A 252 -24.88 15.03 55.82
N LYS A 253 -24.27 16.11 55.33
CA LYS A 253 -24.39 17.47 55.89
C LYS A 253 -25.41 18.35 55.16
N PHE A 254 -26.02 17.87 54.08
CA PHE A 254 -26.99 18.66 53.31
C PHE A 254 -28.41 18.50 53.85
N ASP A 255 -29.31 19.38 53.41
CA ASP A 255 -30.73 19.31 53.74
C ASP A 255 -31.40 18.07 53.10
N LEU A 256 -32.55 17.68 53.64
CA LEU A 256 -33.27 16.45 53.25
C LEU A 256 -33.60 16.36 51.75
N LYS A 257 -33.74 17.50 51.07
CA LYS A 257 -34.07 17.55 49.64
C LYS A 257 -32.85 17.20 48.77
N GLU A 258 -31.70 17.76 49.10
CA GLU A 258 -30.41 17.54 48.45
C GLU A 258 -29.93 16.12 48.69
N GLN A 259 -30.07 15.60 49.93
CA GLN A 259 -29.77 14.21 50.26
C GLN A 259 -30.53 13.22 49.39
N LYS A 260 -31.85 13.41 49.21
CA LYS A 260 -32.66 12.57 48.32
C LYS A 260 -32.20 12.65 46.87
N THR A 261 -31.75 13.83 46.43
CA THR A 261 -31.25 14.02 45.07
C THR A 261 -29.93 13.26 44.86
N ILE A 262 -28.99 13.39 45.80
CA ILE A 262 -27.70 12.69 45.75
C ILE A 262 -27.87 11.18 45.84
N TYR A 263 -28.80 10.70 46.66
CA TYR A 263 -29.13 9.27 46.73
C TYR A 263 -29.54 8.72 45.36
N VAL A 264 -30.40 9.42 44.62
CA VAL A 264 -30.78 9.03 43.26
C VAL A 264 -29.59 9.11 42.30
N MET A 265 -28.76 10.16 42.40
CA MET A 265 -27.55 10.29 41.58
C MET A 265 -26.59 9.11 41.80
N LEU A 266 -26.37 8.71 43.06
CA LEU A 266 -25.49 7.59 43.42
C LEU A 266 -26.02 6.25 42.88
N LEU A 267 -27.33 6.00 43.00
CA LEU A 267 -27.97 4.81 42.44
C LEU A 267 -27.81 4.70 40.92
N GLN A 268 -27.78 5.83 40.19
CA GLN A 268 -27.52 5.81 38.76
C GLN A 268 -26.03 5.73 38.42
N ALA A 269 -25.17 6.40 39.19
CA ALA A 269 -23.71 6.40 38.98
C ALA A 269 -23.10 5.00 39.16
N GLN A 270 -23.63 4.19 40.07
CA GLN A 270 -23.21 2.81 40.29
C GLN A 270 -23.57 1.84 39.16
N LYS A 271 -24.33 2.28 38.15
CA LYS A 271 -24.58 1.47 36.96
C LYS A 271 -23.38 1.61 36.02
N PRO A 272 -22.67 0.50 35.68
CA PRO A 272 -21.44 0.58 34.91
C PRO A 272 -21.71 1.15 33.51
N VAL A 273 -21.03 2.24 33.15
CA VAL A 273 -21.06 2.79 31.80
C VAL A 273 -20.18 1.93 30.92
N THR A 274 -20.69 0.78 30.50
CA THR A 274 -19.97 -0.15 29.62
C THR A 274 -20.64 -0.21 28.26
N LEU A 275 -19.85 0.01 27.22
CA LEU A 275 -20.29 -0.20 25.84
C LEU A 275 -20.00 -1.65 25.48
N LEU A 276 -21.05 -2.42 25.20
CA LEU A 276 -20.95 -3.83 24.82
C LEU A 276 -21.23 -3.98 23.32
N ALA A 277 -20.29 -4.58 22.59
CA ALA A 277 -20.51 -5.06 21.25
C ALA A 277 -21.40 -6.32 21.30
N ALA A 278 -22.55 -6.23 20.64
CA ALA A 278 -23.57 -7.29 20.61
C ALA A 278 -24.00 -7.77 22.00
N ASP A 279 -23.94 -6.91 23.01
CA ASP A 279 -24.25 -7.23 24.42
C ASP A 279 -23.36 -8.32 25.05
N ILE A 280 -22.21 -8.63 24.43
CA ILE A 280 -21.34 -9.74 24.86
C ILE A 280 -19.92 -9.24 25.17
N ILE A 281 -19.36 -8.35 24.36
CA ILE A 281 -17.93 -8.02 24.41
C ILE A 281 -17.75 -6.54 24.77
N PRO A 282 -16.99 -6.19 25.82
CA PRO A 282 -16.73 -4.79 26.15
C PRO A 282 -15.86 -4.10 25.09
N VAL A 283 -16.27 -2.91 24.68
CA VAL A 283 -15.61 -2.09 23.66
C VAL A 283 -14.61 -1.16 24.35
N ASN A 284 -13.40 -1.65 24.57
CA ASN A 284 -12.30 -0.95 25.26
C ASN A 284 -10.94 -1.27 24.64
N ILE A 285 -9.88 -0.58 25.09
CA ILE A 285 -8.53 -0.76 24.51
C ILE A 285 -7.96 -2.17 24.72
N SER A 286 -8.35 -2.85 25.81
CA SER A 286 -7.85 -4.19 26.12
C SER A 286 -8.42 -5.23 25.14
N THR A 287 -9.71 -5.14 24.83
CA THR A 287 -10.37 -5.98 23.82
C THR A 287 -9.80 -5.73 22.43
N PHE A 288 -9.53 -4.47 22.08
CA PHE A 288 -8.84 -4.15 20.84
C PHE A 288 -7.45 -4.79 20.75
N ALA A 289 -6.62 -4.63 21.79
CA ALA A 289 -5.26 -5.17 21.80
C ALA A 289 -5.23 -6.70 21.71
N THR A 290 -6.11 -7.38 22.46
CA THR A 290 -6.24 -8.84 22.41
C THR A 290 -6.73 -9.33 21.06
N THR A 291 -7.67 -8.61 20.42
CA THR A 291 -8.16 -8.93 19.07
C THR A 291 -7.05 -8.82 18.03
N ILE A 292 -6.27 -7.73 18.03
CA ILE A 292 -5.14 -7.55 17.12
C ILE A 292 -4.07 -8.63 17.34
N GLN A 293 -3.78 -8.94 18.61
CA GLN A 293 -2.82 -10.00 18.95
C GLN A 293 -3.29 -11.36 18.42
N ALA A 294 -4.57 -11.68 18.57
CA ALA A 294 -5.16 -12.92 18.06
C ALA A 294 -5.09 -12.99 16.52
N MET A 295 -5.43 -11.90 15.82
CA MET A 295 -5.29 -11.81 14.36
C MET A 295 -3.85 -12.06 13.91
N PHE A 296 -2.87 -11.43 14.57
CA PHE A 296 -1.46 -11.62 14.23
C PHE A 296 -1.01 -13.06 14.45
N LYS A 297 -1.33 -13.65 15.62
CA LYS A 297 -1.03 -15.06 15.93
C LYS A 297 -1.66 -16.00 14.90
N PHE A 298 -2.92 -15.77 14.54
CA PHE A 298 -3.62 -16.58 13.55
C PHE A 298 -2.92 -16.52 12.19
N VAL A 299 -2.57 -15.32 11.71
CA VAL A 299 -1.85 -15.17 10.43
C VAL A 299 -0.49 -15.87 10.48
N THR A 300 0.25 -15.77 11.59
CA THR A 300 1.53 -16.47 11.72
C THR A 300 1.39 -17.99 11.72
N VAL A 301 0.33 -18.54 12.31
CA VAL A 301 0.10 -19.99 12.36
C VAL A 301 -0.41 -20.54 11.03
N VAL A 302 -1.31 -19.83 10.35
CA VAL A 302 -1.94 -20.32 9.11
C VAL A 302 -1.05 -20.12 7.87
N LYS A 303 -0.12 -19.16 7.90
CA LYS A 303 0.84 -18.95 6.81
C LYS A 303 2.15 -19.75 6.95
N LEU A 304 2.35 -20.47 8.05
CA LEU A 304 3.41 -21.46 8.25
C LEU A 304 2.88 -22.84 7.88
#